data_AF-A0A2U3NNI5-F1
#
_entry.id   AF-A0A2U3NNI5-F1
#
_cell.length_a   1.000
_cell.length_b   1.000
_cell.length_c   1.000
_cell.angle_alpha   90.00
_cell.angle_beta   90.00
_cell.angle_gamma   90.00
#
_symmetry.space_group_name_H-M   'P 1'
#
loop_
_entity.id
_entity.type
_entity.pdbx_description
1 polymer ?
#
loop_
_entity_poly.entity_id
_entity_poly.type
_entity_poly.pdbx_seq_one_letter_code
_entity_poly.pdbx_strand_id
1 'polypeptide(L)'
;VDQNIDFDRRHRSHVTNAVLSATAFLEGVVNSTWQDAYDSKESPHTNGIPGEALAEIAASWEGNENYSKKPLLTRFKQALKLANRDPMPGDVTHESIKTLVEIRDYVVHCRPRSRQVNVDDDLQRRLKPKIKENKLPIGSPWFPNKALGAGAAEWACKSSIDFARTWHQLIGLTHPFDDLYITSTGPFEVE
;
A
#
# COMPACT_ATOMS: atom_id res chain seq x y z
N VAL A 1 -19.92 28.05 -23.21
CA VAL A 1 -19.71 26.71 -23.81
C VAL A 1 -19.47 25.76 -22.66
N ASP A 2 -20.52 25.08 -22.21
CA ASP A 2 -20.35 23.95 -21.30
C ASP A 2 -19.59 22.87 -22.07
N GLN A 3 -18.28 22.83 -21.86
CA GLN A 3 -17.51 21.66 -22.27
C GLN A 3 -18.01 20.52 -21.40
N ASN A 4 -18.85 19.69 -21.99
CA ASN A 4 -19.22 18.40 -21.42
C ASN A 4 -17.91 17.59 -21.37
N ILE A 5 -17.15 17.75 -20.28
CA ILE A 5 -15.90 17.04 -20.04
C ILE A 5 -16.31 15.59 -19.84
N ASP A 6 -16.28 14.81 -20.93
CA ASP A 6 -16.53 13.39 -20.87
C ASP A 6 -15.36 12.73 -20.15
N PHE A 7 -15.51 12.64 -18.83
CA PHE A 7 -14.61 11.93 -17.96
C PHE A 7 -14.72 10.44 -18.30
N ASP A 8 -13.65 9.86 -18.84
CA ASP A 8 -13.62 8.43 -19.11
C ASP A 8 -13.72 7.64 -17.78
N ARG A 9 -14.95 7.19 -17.49
CA ARG A 9 -15.28 6.44 -16.28
C ARG A 9 -14.56 5.10 -16.21
N ARG A 10 -14.27 4.47 -17.36
CA ARG A 10 -13.51 3.22 -17.41
C ARG A 10 -12.06 3.47 -17.06
N HIS A 11 -11.47 4.52 -17.62
CA HIS A 11 -10.12 4.92 -17.23
C HIS A 11 -10.04 5.19 -15.73
N ARG A 12 -10.99 5.94 -15.16
CA ARG A 12 -11.03 6.19 -13.73
C ARG A 12 -11.18 4.93 -12.90
N SER A 13 -12.10 4.03 -13.27
CA SER A 13 -12.33 2.81 -12.50
C SER A 13 -11.08 1.92 -12.47
N HIS A 14 -10.34 1.82 -13.57
CA HIS A 14 -9.06 1.10 -13.59
C HIS A 14 -8.02 1.72 -12.67
N VAL A 15 -7.86 3.04 -12.67
CA VAL A 15 -6.90 3.72 -11.77
C VAL A 15 -7.31 3.57 -10.31
N THR A 16 -8.60 3.71 -10.00
CA THR A 16 -9.16 3.44 -8.67
C THR A 16 -8.82 2.02 -8.24
N ASN A 17 -9.11 1.02 -9.07
CA ASN A 17 -8.82 -0.37 -8.74
C ASN A 17 -7.32 -0.60 -8.51
N ALA A 18 -6.45 -0.01 -9.32
CA ALA A 18 -5.00 -0.12 -9.11
C ALA A 18 -4.57 0.43 -7.75
N VAL A 19 -5.08 1.59 -7.34
CA VAL A 19 -4.80 2.19 -6.01
C VAL A 19 -5.31 1.30 -4.87
N LEU A 20 -6.55 0.80 -5.00
CA LEU A 20 -7.14 -0.10 -4.00
C LEU A 20 -6.35 -1.39 -3.88
N SER A 21 -6.06 -2.05 -5.00
CA SER A 21 -5.29 -3.29 -5.06
C SER A 21 -3.88 -3.12 -4.53
N ALA A 22 -3.19 -2.01 -4.84
CA ALA A 22 -1.85 -1.73 -4.30
C ALA A 22 -1.86 -1.60 -2.77
N THR A 23 -2.92 -1.04 -2.19
CA THR A 23 -3.07 -0.92 -0.73
C THR A 23 -3.44 -2.26 -0.10
N ALA A 24 -4.37 -3.01 -0.71
CA ALA A 24 -4.75 -4.35 -0.27
C ALA A 24 -3.58 -5.33 -0.34
N PHE A 25 -2.70 -5.20 -1.34
CA PHE A 25 -1.45 -5.95 -1.42
C PHE A 25 -0.57 -5.75 -0.18
N LEU A 26 -0.35 -4.50 0.24
CA LEU A 26 0.42 -4.20 1.45
C LEU A 26 -0.24 -4.76 2.71
N GLU A 27 -1.56 -4.68 2.80
CA GLU A 27 -2.32 -5.30 3.89
C GLU A 27 -2.13 -6.82 3.91
N GLY A 28 -2.18 -7.47 2.75
CA GLY A 28 -1.92 -8.91 2.60
C GLY A 28 -0.51 -9.30 3.06
N VAL A 29 0.52 -8.56 2.61
CA VAL A 29 1.91 -8.80 3.00
C VAL A 29 2.08 -8.79 4.52
N VAL A 30 1.67 -7.71 5.19
CA VAL A 30 1.86 -7.63 6.65
C VAL A 30 0.96 -8.61 7.38
N ASN A 31 -0.30 -8.79 6.97
CA ASN A 31 -1.21 -9.70 7.64
C ASN A 31 -0.74 -11.17 7.54
N SER A 32 -0.16 -11.58 6.40
CA SER A 32 0.37 -12.94 6.23
C SER A 32 1.46 -13.28 7.25
N THR A 33 2.46 -12.40 7.43
CA THR A 33 3.51 -12.58 8.44
C THR A 33 2.95 -12.64 9.86
N TRP A 34 2.01 -11.75 10.19
CA TRP A 34 1.43 -11.73 11.53
C TRP A 34 0.55 -12.95 11.83
N GLN A 35 -0.25 -13.38 10.85
CA GLN A 35 -1.09 -14.57 10.98
C GLN A 35 -0.22 -15.84 11.14
N ASP A 36 0.82 -15.99 10.32
CA ASP A 36 1.69 -17.16 10.39
C ASP A 36 2.54 -17.19 11.66
N ALA A 37 2.96 -16.01 12.16
CA ALA A 37 3.59 -15.89 13.47
C ALA A 37 2.63 -16.35 14.58
N TYR A 38 1.37 -15.90 14.55
CA TYR A 38 0.35 -16.29 15.53
C TYR A 38 0.03 -17.79 15.48
N ASP A 39 -0.12 -18.34 14.28
CA ASP A 39 -0.38 -19.77 14.09
C ASP A 39 0.84 -20.65 14.44
N SER A 40 1.98 -20.05 14.81
CA SER A 40 3.25 -20.74 15.08
C SER A 40 3.68 -21.63 13.90
N LYS A 41 3.44 -21.15 12.68
CA LYS A 41 3.75 -21.89 11.44
C LYS A 41 5.11 -21.46 10.90
N GLU A 42 5.97 -22.44 10.69
CA GLU A 42 7.09 -22.27 9.76
C GLU A 42 6.52 -22.10 8.36
N SER A 43 6.75 -20.94 7.76
CA SER A 43 6.23 -20.60 6.44
C SER A 43 7.17 -19.63 5.72
N PRO A 44 7.02 -19.45 4.41
CA PRO A 44 7.73 -18.39 3.68
C PRO A 44 7.53 -16.98 4.27
N HIS A 45 6.46 -16.75 5.03
CA HIS A 45 6.12 -15.46 5.65
C HIS A 45 6.70 -15.26 7.05
N THR A 46 7.36 -16.27 7.63
CA THR A 46 8.01 -16.21 8.96
C THR A 46 9.48 -16.64 8.94
N ASN A 47 9.89 -17.47 7.97
CA ASN A 47 11.24 -17.99 7.84
C ASN A 47 12.28 -16.85 7.79
N GLY A 48 13.21 -16.85 8.75
CA GLY A 48 14.25 -15.83 8.90
C GLY A 48 14.01 -14.81 10.03
N ILE A 49 12.80 -14.77 10.57
CA ILE A 49 12.48 -14.03 11.80
C ILE A 49 12.87 -14.91 13.01
N PRO A 50 13.63 -14.40 14.00
CA PRO A 50 13.98 -15.17 15.20
C PRO A 50 12.74 -15.66 15.96
N GLY A 51 12.81 -16.85 16.57
CA GLY A 51 11.68 -17.44 17.29
C GLY A 51 11.13 -16.56 18.42
N GLU A 52 12.01 -15.89 19.18
CA GLU A 52 11.60 -14.92 20.20
C GLU A 52 10.80 -13.73 19.63
N ALA A 53 11.19 -13.24 18.45
CA ALA A 53 10.50 -12.17 17.76
C ALA A 53 9.13 -12.62 17.22
N LEU A 54 9.05 -13.85 16.70
CA LEU A 54 7.78 -14.44 16.28
C LEU A 54 6.81 -14.56 17.45
N ALA A 55 7.29 -14.98 18.63
CA ALA A 55 6.47 -15.06 19.84
C ALA A 55 5.94 -13.68 20.28
N GLU A 56 6.77 -12.63 20.23
CA GLU A 56 6.35 -11.25 20.51
C GLU A 56 5.31 -10.72 19.49
N ILE A 57 5.52 -11.01 18.19
CA ILE A 57 4.56 -10.67 17.14
C ILE A 57 3.22 -11.38 17.38
N ALA A 58 3.26 -12.69 17.63
CA ALA A 58 2.09 -13.52 17.93
C ALA A 58 1.31 -13.03 19.17
N ALA A 59 2.01 -12.75 20.28
CA ALA A 59 1.40 -12.25 21.50
C ALA A 59 0.72 -10.89 21.29
N SER A 60 1.24 -10.07 20.37
CA SER A 60 0.63 -8.78 20.05
C SER A 60 -0.58 -8.87 19.09
N TRP A 61 -0.84 -10.05 18.51
CA TRP A 61 -2.00 -10.37 17.68
C TRP A 61 -3.18 -10.96 18.48
N GLU A 62 -2.91 -11.77 19.51
CA GLU A 62 -3.91 -12.57 20.21
C GLU A 62 -5.08 -11.75 20.78
N GLY A 63 -6.31 -12.06 20.35
CA GLY A 63 -7.56 -11.52 20.91
C GLY A 63 -7.74 -10.00 20.82
N ASN A 64 -6.86 -9.28 20.12
CA ASN A 64 -6.80 -7.84 20.18
C ASN A 64 -7.58 -7.21 19.02
N GLU A 65 -8.82 -6.80 19.28
CA GLU A 65 -9.59 -5.93 18.36
C GLU A 65 -8.80 -4.70 17.91
N ASN A 66 -7.78 -4.29 18.67
CA ASN A 66 -6.97 -3.13 18.31
C ASN A 66 -5.97 -3.44 17.20
N TYR A 67 -5.60 -4.69 16.90
CA TYR A 67 -4.71 -4.99 15.78
C TYR A 67 -5.34 -4.58 14.45
N SER A 68 -6.55 -5.06 14.17
CA SER A 68 -7.28 -4.75 12.93
C SER A 68 -7.58 -3.25 12.80
N LYS A 69 -7.72 -2.53 13.92
CA LYS A 69 -7.90 -1.07 13.99
C LYS A 69 -6.60 -0.29 13.80
N LYS A 70 -5.42 -0.91 13.85
CA LYS A 70 -4.15 -0.19 13.65
C LYS A 70 -4.02 0.28 12.19
N PRO A 71 -3.58 1.53 11.97
CA PRO A 71 -3.21 2.01 10.65
C PRO A 71 -2.18 1.08 9.99
N LEU A 72 -2.29 0.89 8.67
CA LEU A 72 -1.44 -0.02 7.90
C LEU A 72 0.06 0.16 8.20
N LEU A 73 0.57 1.38 8.08
CA LEU A 73 1.98 1.70 8.34
C LEU A 73 2.42 1.40 9.79
N THR A 74 1.50 1.50 10.75
CA THR A 74 1.78 1.16 12.15
C THR A 74 2.04 -0.33 12.31
N ARG A 75 1.34 -1.21 11.56
CA ARG A 75 1.54 -2.66 11.63
C ARG A 75 2.93 -3.07 11.14
N PHE A 76 3.36 -2.50 10.02
CA PHE A 76 4.73 -2.71 9.49
C PHE A 76 5.82 -2.26 10.47
N LYS A 77 5.68 -1.05 11.02
CA LYS A 77 6.63 -0.50 12.01
C LYS A 77 6.66 -1.31 13.30
N GLN A 78 5.49 -1.75 13.77
CA GLN A 78 5.39 -2.54 14.98
C GLN A 78 6.06 -3.90 14.81
N ALA A 79 5.89 -4.57 13.66
CA ALA A 79 6.58 -5.83 13.37
C ALA A 79 8.11 -5.69 13.45
N LEU A 80 8.68 -4.67 12.79
CA LEU A 80 10.13 -4.40 12.86
C LEU A 80 10.60 -4.13 14.30
N LYS A 81 9.82 -3.35 15.05
CA LYS A 81 10.12 -3.06 16.46
C LYS A 81 10.13 -4.33 17.32
N LEU A 82 9.10 -5.19 17.18
CA LEU A 82 9.01 -6.44 17.94
C LEU A 82 10.12 -7.43 17.55
N ALA A 83 10.54 -7.40 16.29
CA ALA A 83 11.66 -8.20 15.80
C ALA A 83 13.05 -7.59 16.10
N ASN A 84 13.11 -6.49 16.85
CA ASN A 84 14.34 -5.75 17.14
C ASN A 84 15.18 -5.45 15.88
N ARG A 85 14.49 -5.05 14.80
CA ARG A 85 15.07 -4.70 13.50
C ARG A 85 15.14 -3.19 13.33
N ASP A 86 16.00 -2.76 12.41
CA ASP A 86 16.09 -1.36 12.02
C ASP A 86 14.74 -0.83 11.50
N PRO A 87 14.38 0.43 11.82
CA PRO A 87 13.18 1.03 11.29
C PRO A 87 13.25 1.19 9.77
N MET A 88 12.08 1.25 9.13
CA MET A 88 12.01 1.62 7.70
C MET A 88 12.73 2.96 7.44
N PRO A 89 13.51 3.08 6.35
CA PRO A 89 14.11 4.34 5.94
C PRO A 89 13.07 5.47 5.85
N GLY A 90 13.45 6.63 6.38
CA GLY A 90 12.49 7.66 6.83
C GLY A 90 12.00 8.67 5.79
N ASP A 91 12.41 8.60 4.54
CA ASP A 91 12.30 9.74 3.61
C ASP A 91 11.35 9.49 2.43
N VAL A 92 11.63 8.53 1.55
CA VAL A 92 10.92 8.45 0.26
C VAL A 92 9.85 7.37 0.25
N THR A 93 10.17 6.17 0.71
CA THR A 93 9.29 4.99 0.61
C THR A 93 8.12 5.11 1.60
N HIS A 94 8.40 5.49 2.85
CA HIS A 94 7.37 5.68 3.87
C HIS A 94 6.36 6.78 3.50
N GLU A 95 6.84 7.96 3.06
CA GLU A 95 5.97 9.04 2.64
C GLU A 95 5.17 8.70 1.38
N SER A 96 5.69 7.84 0.51
CA SER A 96 4.95 7.36 -0.66
C SER A 96 3.77 6.48 -0.28
N ILE A 97 3.94 5.56 0.68
CA ILE A 97 2.82 4.76 1.17
C ILE A 97 1.81 5.60 1.96
N LYS A 98 2.26 6.57 2.74
CA LYS A 98 1.36 7.52 3.40
C LYS A 98 0.49 8.25 2.38
N THR A 99 1.10 8.79 1.32
CA THR A 99 0.37 9.41 0.21
C THR A 99 -0.58 8.42 -0.48
N LEU A 100 -0.17 7.17 -0.71
CA LEU A 100 -1.01 6.14 -1.33
C LEU A 100 -2.27 5.85 -0.49
N VAL A 101 -2.10 5.68 0.83
CA VAL A 101 -3.19 5.45 1.80
C VAL A 101 -4.19 6.61 1.79
N GLU A 102 -3.71 7.85 1.69
CA GLU A 102 -4.57 9.04 1.58
C GLU A 102 -5.35 9.10 0.26
N ILE A 103 -4.74 8.69 -0.86
CA ILE A 103 -5.45 8.59 -2.15
C ILE A 103 -6.53 7.50 -2.05
N ARG A 104 -6.22 6.34 -1.47
CA ARG A 104 -7.21 5.29 -1.21
C ARG A 104 -8.38 5.85 -0.39
N ASP A 105 -8.10 6.54 0.71
CA ASP A 105 -9.14 7.13 1.55
C ASP A 105 -10.01 8.13 0.79
N TYR A 106 -9.41 8.96 -0.06
CA TYR A 106 -10.16 9.86 -0.92
C TYR A 106 -11.11 9.11 -1.86
N VAL A 107 -10.59 8.08 -2.54
CA VAL A 107 -11.34 7.32 -3.55
C VAL A 107 -12.45 6.48 -2.93
N VAL A 108 -12.26 5.94 -1.71
CA VAL A 108 -13.26 5.14 -1.00
C VAL A 108 -14.30 6.01 -0.29
N HIS A 109 -13.88 7.07 0.40
CA HIS A 109 -14.76 7.80 1.32
C HIS A 109 -15.41 9.04 0.72
N CYS A 110 -15.12 9.39 -0.54
CA CYS A 110 -15.73 10.44 -1.35
C CYS A 110 -16.38 11.56 -0.51
N ARG A 111 -15.58 12.26 0.32
CA ARG A 111 -16.11 13.22 1.30
C ARG A 111 -16.69 14.47 0.61
N PRO A 112 -17.70 15.15 1.19
CA PRO A 112 -18.28 16.36 0.61
C PRO A 112 -17.23 17.49 0.44
N ARG A 113 -17.30 18.20 -0.70
CA ARG A 113 -16.34 19.24 -1.15
C ARG A 113 -16.01 20.35 -0.14
N SER A 114 -16.88 20.65 0.81
CA SER A 114 -16.70 21.78 1.74
C SER A 114 -15.57 21.63 2.77
N ARG A 115 -15.03 20.41 2.96
CA ARG A 115 -13.89 20.13 3.87
C ARG A 115 -12.55 19.90 3.14
N GLN A 116 -12.49 20.03 1.82
CA GLN A 116 -11.37 19.52 1.00
C GLN A 116 -10.28 20.55 0.65
N VAL A 117 -10.54 21.86 0.74
CA VAL A 117 -9.66 22.89 0.17
C VAL A 117 -8.20 22.82 0.67
N ASN A 118 -7.97 22.63 1.98
CA ASN A 118 -6.60 22.58 2.53
C ASN A 118 -5.93 21.19 2.45
N VAL A 119 -6.72 20.11 2.42
CA VAL A 119 -6.21 18.73 2.36
C VAL A 119 -5.74 18.41 0.94
N ASP A 120 -6.45 18.94 -0.05
CA ASP A 120 -6.12 18.75 -1.46
C ASP A 120 -4.77 19.38 -1.80
N ASP A 121 -4.40 20.53 -1.23
CA ASP A 121 -3.14 21.21 -1.58
C ASP A 121 -1.89 20.48 -1.08
N ASP A 122 -1.90 19.95 0.15
CA ASP A 122 -0.76 19.17 0.67
C ASP A 122 -0.61 17.83 -0.07
N LEU A 123 -1.73 17.12 -0.31
CA LEU A 123 -1.73 15.88 -1.06
C LEU A 123 -1.19 16.12 -2.48
N GLN A 124 -1.64 17.19 -3.15
CA GLN A 124 -1.14 17.59 -4.46
C GLN A 124 0.36 17.86 -4.45
N ARG A 125 0.86 18.62 -3.47
CA ARG A 125 2.28 18.94 -3.34
C ARG A 125 3.14 17.68 -3.20
N ARG A 126 2.69 16.69 -2.42
CA ARG A 126 3.40 15.41 -2.27
C ARG A 126 3.28 14.50 -3.48
N LEU A 127 2.17 14.56 -4.21
CA LEU A 127 1.87 13.63 -5.30
C LEU A 127 2.44 14.08 -6.65
N LYS A 128 2.39 15.38 -6.98
CA LYS A 128 2.89 15.96 -8.25
C LYS A 128 4.30 15.49 -8.64
N PRO A 129 5.32 15.49 -7.75
CA PRO A 129 6.66 15.05 -8.13
C PRO A 129 6.79 13.52 -8.32
N LYS A 130 5.77 12.74 -7.94
CA LYS A 130 5.82 11.27 -7.92
C LYS A 130 5.13 10.61 -9.11
N ILE A 131 4.22 11.30 -9.77
CA ILE A 131 3.36 10.72 -10.82
C ILE A 131 3.50 11.46 -12.14
N LYS A 132 3.30 10.72 -13.23
CA LYS A 132 3.03 11.31 -14.55
C LYS A 132 1.56 11.73 -14.58
N GLU A 133 1.30 12.99 -14.89
CA GLU A 133 -0.06 13.51 -14.95
C GLU A 133 -0.91 12.86 -16.05
N ASN A 134 -2.22 12.78 -15.81
CA ASN A 134 -3.20 12.33 -16.77
C ASN A 134 -3.27 13.29 -17.97
N LYS A 135 -2.96 12.74 -19.16
CA LYS A 135 -2.96 13.48 -20.43
C LYS A 135 -4.34 13.68 -21.05
N LEU A 136 -5.39 13.07 -20.50
CA LEU A 136 -6.75 13.30 -20.98
C LEU A 136 -7.13 14.78 -20.84
N PRO A 137 -7.92 15.35 -21.77
CA PRO A 137 -8.34 16.75 -21.78
C PRO A 137 -9.44 17.02 -20.73
N ILE A 138 -9.21 16.58 -19.50
CA ILE A 138 -10.07 16.81 -18.35
C ILE A 138 -9.64 18.14 -17.71
N GLY A 139 -10.58 19.06 -17.50
CA GLY A 139 -10.33 20.37 -16.91
C GLY A 139 -10.01 20.32 -15.41
N SER A 140 -10.03 21.48 -14.76
CA SER A 140 -9.85 21.63 -13.30
C SER A 140 -10.91 20.89 -12.47
N PRO A 141 -10.62 20.51 -11.21
CA PRO A 141 -9.37 20.71 -10.46
C PRO A 141 -8.25 19.70 -10.80
N TRP A 142 -6.98 20.00 -10.47
CA TRP A 142 -5.86 19.08 -10.74
C TRP A 142 -6.04 17.73 -10.04
N PHE A 143 -6.39 17.71 -8.74
CA PHE A 143 -6.83 16.50 -8.07
C PHE A 143 -8.36 16.49 -8.02
N PRO A 144 -9.05 15.43 -8.45
CA PRO A 144 -8.50 14.14 -8.85
C PRO A 144 -8.26 14.02 -10.38
N ASN A 145 -8.55 15.04 -11.19
CA ASN A 145 -8.67 14.91 -12.66
C ASN A 145 -7.33 14.61 -13.36
N LYS A 146 -6.31 15.41 -13.07
CA LYS A 146 -4.92 15.28 -13.56
C LYS A 146 -4.13 14.25 -12.77
N ALA A 147 -4.48 14.04 -11.51
CA ALA A 147 -3.79 13.08 -10.65
C ALA A 147 -4.12 11.62 -10.98
N LEU A 148 -5.41 11.22 -10.96
CA LEU A 148 -5.77 9.81 -11.14
C LEU A 148 -5.85 9.47 -12.63
N GLY A 149 -4.68 9.20 -13.20
CA GLY A 149 -4.50 8.60 -14.51
C GLY A 149 -3.56 7.38 -14.44
N ALA A 150 -3.15 6.88 -15.61
CA ALA A 150 -2.23 5.75 -15.70
C ALA A 150 -0.92 5.94 -14.90
N GLY A 151 -0.39 7.16 -14.83
CA GLY A 151 0.82 7.45 -14.04
C GLY A 151 0.63 7.27 -12.53
N ALA A 152 -0.57 7.55 -11.99
CA ALA A 152 -0.87 7.28 -10.59
C ALA A 152 -1.05 5.78 -10.32
N ALA A 153 -1.64 5.04 -11.27
CA ALA A 153 -1.76 3.58 -11.17
C ALA A 153 -0.37 2.90 -11.16
N GLU A 154 0.49 3.24 -12.12
CA GLU A 154 1.88 2.77 -12.21
C GLU A 154 2.65 3.07 -10.92
N TRP A 155 2.58 4.33 -10.46
CA TRP A 155 3.25 4.77 -9.24
C TRP A 155 2.73 4.03 -7.99
N ALA A 156 1.42 3.82 -7.86
CA ALA A 156 0.83 3.13 -6.72
C ALA A 156 1.34 1.69 -6.61
N CYS A 157 1.29 0.92 -7.70
CA CYS A 157 1.78 -0.45 -7.74
C CYS A 157 3.29 -0.52 -7.50
N LYS A 158 4.09 0.35 -8.13
CA LYS A 158 5.54 0.36 -7.94
C LYS A 158 5.90 0.69 -6.49
N SER A 159 5.28 1.72 -5.92
CA SER A 159 5.59 2.17 -4.57
C SER A 159 5.21 1.12 -3.52
N SER A 160 4.08 0.42 -3.69
CA SER A 160 3.69 -0.66 -2.78
C SER A 160 4.65 -1.85 -2.85
N ILE A 161 5.05 -2.27 -4.05
CA ILE A 161 6.03 -3.33 -4.25
C ILE A 161 7.38 -2.96 -3.63
N ASP A 162 7.90 -1.77 -3.94
CA ASP A 162 9.20 -1.32 -3.42
C ASP A 162 9.18 -1.24 -1.88
N PHE A 163 8.09 -0.71 -1.30
CA PHE A 163 7.93 -0.67 0.16
C PHE A 163 7.89 -2.06 0.78
N ALA A 164 7.08 -2.97 0.23
CA ALA A 164 6.95 -4.32 0.75
C ALA A 164 8.27 -5.08 0.64
N ARG A 165 9.00 -4.93 -0.47
CA ARG A 165 10.32 -5.55 -0.66
C ARG A 165 11.34 -5.04 0.35
N THR A 166 11.40 -3.73 0.58
CA THR A 166 12.28 -3.15 1.61
C THR A 166 11.92 -3.67 3.00
N TRP A 167 10.63 -3.70 3.34
CA TRP A 167 10.20 -4.22 4.64
C TRP A 167 10.53 -5.70 4.81
N HIS A 168 10.29 -6.51 3.77
CA HIS A 168 10.60 -7.94 3.75
C HIS A 168 12.09 -8.21 4.04
N GLN A 169 12.99 -7.42 3.46
CA GLN A 169 14.41 -7.50 3.74
C GLN A 169 14.74 -7.09 5.19
N LEU A 170 14.16 -6.01 5.69
CA LEU A 170 14.44 -5.48 7.03
C LEU A 170 13.93 -6.38 8.16
N ILE A 171 12.75 -6.97 8.00
CA ILE A 171 12.19 -7.91 9.00
C ILE A 171 13.03 -9.20 9.07
N GLY A 172 13.73 -9.53 7.98
CA GLY A 172 14.69 -10.63 7.89
C GLY A 172 14.14 -11.88 7.21
N LEU A 173 13.07 -11.78 6.41
CA LEU A 173 12.51 -12.93 5.70
C LEU A 173 13.50 -13.46 4.64
N THR A 174 13.69 -14.77 4.63
CA THR A 174 14.72 -15.44 3.79
C THR A 174 14.20 -15.93 2.45
N HIS A 175 12.89 -16.14 2.30
CA HIS A 175 12.32 -16.55 1.03
C HIS A 175 12.40 -15.38 0.02
N PRO A 176 12.70 -15.59 -1.27
CA PRO A 176 12.78 -14.49 -2.22
C PRO A 176 11.45 -13.74 -2.35
N PHE A 177 11.48 -12.41 -2.19
CA PHE A 177 10.28 -11.58 -2.21
C PHE A 177 9.48 -11.72 -3.53
N ASP A 178 10.18 -11.73 -4.67
CA ASP A 178 9.52 -11.80 -5.97
C ASP A 178 8.84 -13.16 -6.17
N ASP A 179 9.46 -14.26 -5.74
CA ASP A 179 8.88 -15.61 -5.77
C ASP A 179 7.63 -15.72 -4.91
N LEU A 180 7.63 -15.01 -3.77
CA LEU A 180 6.51 -15.03 -2.82
C LEU A 180 5.30 -14.21 -3.27
N TYR A 181 5.55 -13.06 -3.91
CA TYR A 181 4.54 -12.01 -4.07
C TYR A 181 4.33 -11.53 -5.50
N ILE A 182 5.26 -11.76 -6.42
CA ILE A 182 5.26 -11.13 -7.76
C ILE A 182 5.11 -12.16 -8.86
N THR A 183 5.94 -13.20 -8.85
CA THR A 183 5.92 -14.25 -9.87
C THR A 183 5.03 -15.39 -9.41
N SER A 184 4.11 -15.83 -10.27
CA SER A 184 3.45 -17.12 -10.08
C SER A 184 4.49 -18.21 -10.31
N THR A 185 4.82 -18.94 -9.24
CA THR A 185 5.71 -20.11 -9.31
C THR A 185 4.95 -21.27 -9.96
N GLY A 186 4.95 -21.29 -11.30
CA GLY A 186 4.55 -22.44 -12.10
C GLY A 186 3.50 -22.14 -13.18
N PRO A 187 3.47 -22.89 -14.29
CA PRO A 187 2.36 -22.83 -15.23
C PRO A 187 1.08 -23.22 -14.50
N PHE A 188 0.04 -22.39 -14.64
CA PHE A 188 -1.32 -22.75 -14.26
C PHE A 188 -1.73 -23.90 -15.19
N GLU A 189 -1.71 -25.14 -14.70
CA GLU A 189 -2.46 -26.21 -15.37
C GLU A 189 -3.93 -25.87 -15.19
N VAL A 190 -4.55 -25.46 -16.29
CA VAL A 190 -5.99 -25.28 -16.39
C VAL A 190 -6.54 -26.67 -16.69
N GLU A 191 -7.12 -27.34 -15.69
CA GLU A 191 -8.00 -28.50 -15.91
C GLU A 191 -9.30 -28.09 -16.61
#